data_AF-A0A3N6NRM7-F1
#
_entry.id   AF-A0A3N6NRM7-F1
#
_cell.length_a   1.000
_cell.length_b   1.000
_cell.length_c   1.000
_cell.angle_alpha   90.00
_cell.angle_beta   90.00
_cell.angle_gamma   90.00
#
_symmetry.space_group_name_H-M   'P 1'
#
loop_
_entity.id
_entity.type
_entity.pdbx_description
1 polymer ?
#
loop_
_entity_poly.entity_id
_entity_poly.type
_entity_poly.pdbx_seq_one_letter_code
_entity_poly.pdbx_strand_id
1 'polypeptide(L)'
;MNAVTTPGFDKSAWGALAFDLVLHAAPLADIRSTYGLTLSQFAALLATPAFVAALRDAQAQLREHGAQAGFVFRSRALAEDLLPDIYALAKDERTDAQLRHRIFESLARYAQLDPAVMKKGDAGGGVQVVFNLAGGIRGLSHVVPAVQVVKDD
;
A
#
# COMPACT_ATOMS: atom_id res chain seq x y z
N MET A 1 21.98 26.90 -18.32
CA MET A 1 22.33 25.85 -17.33
C MET A 1 21.61 24.59 -17.77
N ASN A 2 22.31 23.75 -18.53
CA ASN A 2 21.70 22.56 -19.13
C ASN A 2 21.86 21.38 -18.17
N ALA A 3 20.74 20.74 -17.84
CA ALA A 3 20.73 19.49 -17.08
C ALA A 3 21.63 18.48 -17.80
N VAL A 4 22.68 18.03 -17.12
CA VAL A 4 23.48 16.89 -17.56
C VAL A 4 22.58 15.67 -17.42
N THR A 5 21.85 15.32 -18.47
CA THR A 5 21.21 14.03 -18.62
C THR A 5 22.32 13.00 -18.79
N THR A 6 22.72 12.36 -17.69
CA THR A 6 23.61 11.20 -17.72
C THR A 6 23.00 10.16 -18.67
N PRO A 7 23.70 9.78 -19.75
CA PRO A 7 23.15 8.83 -20.71
C PRO A 7 23.00 7.46 -20.03
N GLY A 8 21.78 6.93 -20.04
CA GLY A 8 21.53 5.48 -20.00
C GLY A 8 21.11 4.83 -18.69
N PHE A 9 20.90 5.54 -17.57
CA PHE A 9 20.37 4.91 -16.35
C PHE A 9 18.90 5.28 -16.13
N ASP A 10 18.02 4.28 -16.25
CA ASP A 10 16.58 4.46 -16.10
C ASP A 10 16.23 4.91 -14.66
N LYS A 11 15.37 5.92 -14.57
CA LYS A 11 14.84 6.43 -13.30
C LYS A 11 14.07 5.35 -12.53
N SER A 12 13.50 4.38 -13.23
CA SER A 12 12.81 3.23 -12.61
C SER A 12 13.72 2.44 -11.65
N ALA A 13 15.02 2.36 -11.95
CA ALA A 13 16.00 1.60 -11.16
C ALA A 13 16.57 2.38 -9.96
N TRP A 14 16.21 3.65 -9.78
CA TRP A 14 16.79 4.51 -8.74
C TRP A 14 16.41 4.04 -7.33
N GLY A 15 15.18 3.58 -7.15
CA GLY A 15 14.72 3.06 -5.85
C GLY A 15 15.52 1.82 -5.43
N ALA A 16 15.63 0.84 -6.32
CA ALA A 16 16.39 -0.39 -6.07
C ALA A 16 17.87 -0.10 -5.75
N LEU A 17 18.51 0.76 -6.55
CA LEU A 17 19.90 1.16 -6.31
C LEU A 17 20.06 1.88 -4.97
N ALA A 18 19.17 2.82 -4.64
CA ALA A 18 19.22 3.52 -3.36
C ALA A 18 19.12 2.56 -2.18
N PHE A 19 18.25 1.54 -2.27
CA PHE A 19 18.15 0.49 -1.26
C PHE A 19 19.40 -0.36 -1.15
N ASP A 20 19.97 -0.82 -2.25
CA ASP A 20 21.19 -1.64 -2.23
C ASP A 20 22.37 -0.88 -1.58
N LEU A 21 22.46 0.43 -1.82
CA LEU A 21 23.47 1.29 -1.20
C LEU A 21 23.23 1.44 0.31
N VAL A 22 21.99 1.72 0.72
CA VAL A 22 21.63 1.93 2.13
C VAL A 22 21.75 0.65 2.96
N LEU A 23 21.44 -0.50 2.36
CA LEU A 23 21.56 -1.82 2.98
C LEU A 23 22.99 -2.35 3.01
N HIS A 24 23.93 -1.69 2.32
CA HIS A 24 25.28 -2.22 2.07
C HIS A 24 25.23 -3.66 1.53
N ALA A 25 24.31 -3.93 0.58
CA ALA A 25 23.98 -5.27 0.13
C ALA A 25 25.17 -6.02 -0.50
N ALA A 26 26.14 -5.28 -1.04
CA ALA A 26 27.39 -5.77 -1.60
C ALA A 26 28.45 -4.64 -1.56
N PRO A 27 29.73 -4.94 -1.85
CA PRO A 27 30.73 -3.91 -2.10
C PRO A 27 30.27 -2.91 -3.16
N LEU A 28 30.64 -1.64 -2.99
CA LEU A 28 30.19 -0.54 -3.87
C LEU A 28 30.53 -0.78 -5.35
N ALA A 29 31.67 -1.42 -5.62
CA ALA A 29 32.09 -1.77 -6.97
C ALA A 29 31.11 -2.76 -7.63
N ASP A 30 30.65 -3.75 -6.87
CA ASP A 30 29.73 -4.78 -7.35
C ASP A 30 28.33 -4.20 -7.57
N ILE A 31 27.84 -3.39 -6.62
CA ILE A 31 26.57 -2.66 -6.78
C ILE A 31 26.61 -1.84 -8.08
N ARG A 32 27.64 -1.02 -8.27
CA ARG A 32 27.77 -0.22 -9.50
C ARG A 32 27.80 -1.06 -10.76
N SER A 33 28.50 -2.21 -10.74
CA SER A 33 28.56 -3.13 -11.87
C SER A 33 27.19 -3.71 -12.20
N THR A 34 26.40 -4.10 -11.19
CA THR A 34 25.03 -4.61 -11.36
C THR A 34 24.12 -3.62 -12.10
N TYR A 35 24.29 -2.32 -11.82
CA TYR A 35 23.51 -1.25 -12.46
C TYR A 35 24.19 -0.68 -13.72
N GLY A 36 25.31 -1.25 -14.18
CA GLY A 36 26.02 -0.79 -15.39
C GLY A 36 26.64 0.60 -15.25
N LEU A 37 26.95 1.06 -14.04
CA LEU A 37 27.40 2.42 -13.75
C LEU A 37 28.93 2.53 -13.67
N THR A 38 29.49 3.36 -14.55
CA THR A 38 30.88 3.83 -14.41
C THR A 38 31.04 4.71 -13.16
N LEU A 39 32.29 4.90 -12.71
CA LEU A 39 32.55 5.69 -11.49
C LEU A 39 32.11 7.15 -11.66
N SER A 40 32.32 7.73 -12.84
CA SER A 40 31.91 9.11 -13.15
C SER A 40 30.39 9.25 -13.20
N GLN A 41 29.67 8.30 -13.82
CA GLN A 41 28.21 8.29 -13.82
C GLN A 41 27.64 8.14 -12.41
N PHE A 42 28.22 7.25 -11.59
CA PHE A 42 27.79 7.06 -10.22
C PHE A 42 28.02 8.33 -9.37
N ALA A 43 29.16 8.99 -9.52
CA ALA A 43 29.44 10.26 -8.85
C ALA A 43 28.46 11.37 -9.27
N ALA A 44 28.15 11.47 -10.57
CA ALA A 44 27.15 12.41 -11.08
C ALA A 44 25.74 12.11 -10.55
N LEU A 45 25.38 10.83 -10.43
CA LEU A 45 24.11 10.39 -9.86
C LEU A 45 23.99 10.79 -8.38
N LEU A 46 25.04 10.62 -7.59
CA LEU A 46 25.07 11.05 -6.18
C LEU A 46 24.95 12.58 -6.01
N ALA A 47 25.36 13.37 -7.00
CA ALA A 47 25.17 14.81 -7.00
C ALA A 47 23.76 15.25 -7.42
N THR A 48 22.92 14.32 -7.91
CA THR A 48 21.58 14.63 -8.42
C THR A 48 20.59 14.74 -7.26
N PRO A 49 19.93 15.90 -7.05
CA PRO A 49 19.03 16.10 -5.91
C PRO A 49 17.89 15.08 -5.81
N ALA A 50 17.34 14.66 -6.95
CA ALA A 50 16.27 13.67 -6.99
C ALA A 50 16.74 12.27 -6.57
N PHE A 51 17.98 11.88 -6.87
CA PHE A 51 18.54 10.62 -6.39
C PHE A 51 18.91 10.70 -4.90
N VAL A 52 19.37 11.85 -4.42
CA VAL A 52 19.59 12.10 -2.98
C VAL A 52 18.28 11.98 -2.19
N ALA A 53 17.15 12.43 -2.76
CA ALA A 53 15.84 12.20 -2.17
C ALA A 53 15.52 10.70 -2.07
N ALA A 54 15.73 9.94 -3.15
CA ALA A 54 15.54 8.48 -3.14
C ALA A 54 16.40 7.77 -2.08
N LEU A 55 17.65 8.21 -1.86
CA LEU A 55 18.51 7.70 -0.79
C LEU A 55 17.91 7.98 0.61
N ARG A 56 17.37 9.18 0.83
CA ARG A 56 16.73 9.53 2.10
C ARG A 56 15.48 8.71 2.35
N ASP A 57 14.68 8.47 1.31
CA ASP A 57 13.47 7.64 1.41
C ASP A 57 13.84 6.19 1.73
N ALA A 58 14.87 5.63 1.08
CA ALA A 58 15.39 4.30 1.39
C ALA A 58 15.91 4.21 2.83
N GLN A 59 16.60 5.23 3.34
CA GLN A 59 17.03 5.30 4.74
C GLN A 59 15.85 5.36 5.71
N ALA A 60 14.80 6.12 5.39
CA ALA A 60 13.59 6.19 6.21
C ALA A 60 12.90 4.82 6.30
N GLN A 61 12.75 4.13 5.17
CA GLN A 61 12.17 2.79 5.13
C GLN A 61 13.04 1.76 5.86
N LEU A 62 14.37 1.87 5.81
CA LEU A 62 15.25 1.02 6.61
C LEU A 62 15.04 1.22 8.11
N ARG A 63 14.82 2.46 8.56
CA ARG A 63 14.52 2.74 9.97
C ARG A 63 13.16 2.19 10.40
N GLU A 64 12.17 2.25 9.51
CA GLU A 64 10.82 1.75 9.78
C GLU A 64 10.76 0.21 9.85
N HIS A 65 11.42 -0.47 8.92
CA HIS A 65 11.33 -1.93 8.77
C HIS A 65 12.55 -2.70 9.34
N GLY A 66 13.56 -2.00 9.85
CA GLY A 66 14.75 -2.57 10.47
C GLY A 66 15.50 -3.54 9.53
N ALA A 67 16.09 -4.59 10.11
CA ALA A 67 16.87 -5.58 9.35
C ALA A 67 16.10 -6.29 8.21
N GLN A 68 14.76 -6.23 8.20
CA GLN A 68 13.92 -6.86 7.19
C GLN A 68 13.59 -5.94 6.01
N ALA A 69 13.98 -4.66 6.05
CA ALA A 69 13.63 -3.67 5.04
C ALA A 69 13.98 -4.10 3.60
N GLY A 70 15.16 -4.71 3.43
CA GLY A 70 15.59 -5.21 2.11
C GLY A 70 14.72 -6.35 1.58
N PHE A 71 14.31 -7.28 2.44
CA PHE A 71 13.39 -8.36 2.06
C PHE A 71 12.00 -7.82 1.73
N VAL A 72 11.46 -6.92 2.57
CA VAL A 72 10.15 -6.31 2.36
C VAL A 72 10.10 -5.54 1.04
N PHE A 73 11.11 -4.72 0.74
CA PHE A 73 11.15 -3.93 -0.48
C PHE A 73 11.24 -4.79 -1.74
N ARG A 74 12.15 -5.77 -1.77
CA ARG A 74 12.26 -6.71 -2.91
C ARG A 74 10.99 -7.52 -3.09
N SER A 75 10.34 -7.93 -1.99
CA SER A 75 9.07 -8.66 -2.06
C SER A 75 7.94 -7.81 -2.62
N ARG A 76 7.90 -6.50 -2.28
CA ARG A 76 6.93 -5.56 -2.87
C ARG A 76 7.17 -5.38 -4.36
N ALA A 77 8.42 -5.14 -4.78
CA ALA A 77 8.77 -4.99 -6.19
C ALA A 77 8.39 -6.26 -7.00
N LEU A 78 8.68 -7.44 -6.45
CA LEU A 78 8.27 -8.71 -7.08
C LEU A 78 6.75 -8.86 -7.16
N ALA A 79 6.03 -8.50 -6.09
CA ALA A 79 4.57 -8.54 -6.09
C ALA A 79 3.96 -7.60 -7.14
N GLU A 80 4.52 -6.40 -7.32
CA GLU A 80 4.12 -5.45 -8.35
C GLU A 80 4.37 -5.99 -9.76
N ASP A 81 5.54 -6.57 -10.01
CA ASP A 81 5.92 -7.17 -11.29
C ASP A 81 4.99 -8.33 -11.69
N LEU A 82 4.49 -9.09 -10.70
CA LEU A 82 3.58 -10.21 -10.92
C LEU A 82 2.10 -9.80 -11.09
N LEU A 83 1.74 -8.53 -10.93
CA LEU A 83 0.34 -8.09 -11.07
C LEU A 83 -0.29 -8.41 -12.44
N PRO A 84 0.40 -8.25 -13.59
CA PRO A 84 -0.14 -8.61 -14.89
C PRO A 84 -0.46 -10.11 -15.02
N ASP A 85 0.41 -10.97 -14.48
CA ASP A 85 0.21 -12.42 -14.49
C ASP A 85 -0.97 -12.82 -13.61
N ILE A 86 -1.07 -12.23 -12.43
CA ILE A 86 -2.21 -12.41 -11.52
C ILE A 86 -3.51 -11.97 -12.19
N TYR A 87 -3.50 -10.84 -12.92
CA TYR A 87 -4.64 -10.35 -13.68
C TYR A 87 -5.06 -11.32 -14.79
N ALA A 88 -4.10 -11.87 -15.55
CA ALA A 88 -4.35 -12.85 -16.58
C ALA A 88 -4.99 -14.13 -16.00
N LEU A 89 -4.45 -14.64 -14.89
CA LEU A 89 -4.99 -15.81 -14.19
C LEU A 89 -6.41 -15.59 -13.67
N ALA A 90 -6.72 -14.39 -13.17
CA ALA A 90 -8.05 -14.04 -12.68
C ALA A 90 -9.10 -14.01 -13.80
N LYS A 91 -8.68 -13.68 -15.03
CA LYS A 91 -9.54 -13.59 -16.22
C LYS A 91 -9.69 -14.90 -16.97
N ASP A 92 -8.72 -15.81 -16.87
CA ASP A 92 -8.77 -17.10 -17.55
C ASP A 92 -9.87 -18.00 -16.96
N GLU A 93 -10.83 -18.41 -17.79
CA GLU A 93 -11.94 -19.29 -17.40
C GLU A 93 -11.49 -20.72 -17.08
N ARG A 94 -10.28 -21.11 -17.53
CA ARG A 94 -9.68 -22.40 -17.24
C ARG A 94 -9.03 -22.46 -15.86
N THR A 95 -8.75 -21.29 -15.25
CA THR A 95 -8.27 -21.22 -13.87
C THR A 95 -9.36 -21.71 -12.92
N ASP A 96 -8.96 -22.58 -11.98
CA ASP A 96 -9.85 -23.10 -10.95
C ASP A 96 -10.65 -21.96 -10.26
N ALA A 97 -11.94 -22.21 -10.03
CA ALA A 97 -12.85 -21.19 -9.52
C ALA A 97 -12.48 -20.71 -8.11
N GLN A 98 -11.96 -21.60 -7.25
CA GLN A 98 -11.50 -21.22 -5.91
C GLN A 98 -10.23 -20.37 -5.99
N LEU A 99 -9.30 -20.71 -6.89
CA LEU A 99 -8.11 -19.90 -7.13
C LEU A 99 -8.46 -18.50 -7.64
N ARG A 100 -9.37 -18.37 -8.62
CA ARG A 100 -9.85 -17.06 -9.09
C ARG A 100 -10.45 -16.24 -7.96
N HIS A 101 -11.31 -16.86 -7.14
CA HIS A 101 -11.91 -16.18 -5.99
C HIS A 101 -10.86 -15.65 -5.01
N ARG A 102 -9.84 -16.45 -4.67
CA ARG A 102 -8.73 -16.02 -3.79
C ARG A 102 -7.90 -14.88 -4.38
N ILE A 103 -7.67 -14.89 -5.69
CA ILE A 103 -7.00 -13.79 -6.38
C ILE A 103 -7.83 -12.51 -6.26
N PHE A 104 -9.14 -12.58 -6.51
CA PHE A 104 -10.03 -11.43 -6.33
C PHE A 104 -10.03 -10.91 -4.90
N GLU A 105 -10.10 -11.78 -3.90
CA GLU A 105 -10.04 -11.39 -2.48
C GLU A 105 -8.72 -10.68 -2.14
N SER A 106 -7.59 -11.22 -2.63
CA SER A 106 -6.26 -10.64 -2.40
C SER A 106 -6.12 -9.26 -3.04
N LEU A 107 -6.59 -9.10 -4.29
CA LEU A 107 -6.58 -7.82 -4.99
C LEU A 107 -7.48 -6.79 -4.31
N ALA A 108 -8.66 -7.19 -3.82
CA ALA A 108 -9.54 -6.31 -3.05
C ALA A 108 -8.87 -5.81 -1.76
N ARG A 109 -8.14 -6.68 -1.06
CA ARG A 109 -7.35 -6.27 0.12
C ARG A 109 -6.24 -5.30 -0.22
N TYR A 110 -5.47 -5.54 -1.29
CA TYR A 110 -4.41 -4.63 -1.73
C TYR A 110 -4.96 -3.26 -2.15
N ALA A 111 -6.12 -3.24 -2.80
CA ALA A 111 -6.83 -2.02 -3.15
C ALA A 111 -7.56 -1.36 -1.97
N GLN A 112 -7.47 -1.92 -0.76
CA GLN A 112 -8.18 -1.46 0.45
C GLN A 112 -9.71 -1.40 0.26
N LEU A 113 -10.25 -2.25 -0.62
CA LEU A 113 -11.69 -2.37 -0.88
C LEU A 113 -12.39 -3.36 0.07
N ASP A 114 -11.63 -4.07 0.90
CA ASP A 114 -12.16 -4.95 1.93
C ASP A 114 -12.75 -4.10 3.09
N PRO A 115 -14.05 -4.24 3.41
CA PRO A 115 -14.69 -3.47 4.48
C PRO A 115 -14.07 -3.68 5.86
N ALA A 116 -13.32 -4.77 6.08
CA ALA A 116 -12.56 -4.99 7.31
C ALA A 116 -11.25 -4.18 7.38
N VAL A 117 -10.69 -3.82 6.22
CA VAL A 117 -9.45 -3.03 6.08
C VAL A 117 -9.75 -1.53 6.00
N MET A 118 -10.93 -1.17 5.51
CA MET A 118 -11.46 0.20 5.63
C MET A 118 -11.66 0.52 7.12
N LYS A 119 -10.65 1.16 7.74
CA LYS A 119 -10.85 1.77 9.07
C LYS A 119 -12.11 2.63 9.01
N LYS A 120 -12.98 2.40 9.99
CA LYS A 120 -14.19 3.17 10.28
C LYS A 120 -13.81 4.64 10.55
N GLY A 121 -13.56 5.40 9.48
CA GLY A 121 -12.94 6.72 9.56
C GLY A 121 -13.23 7.63 8.36
N ASP A 122 -13.51 7.08 7.18
CA ASP A 122 -13.86 7.88 5.97
C ASP A 122 -15.24 7.54 5.38
N ALA A 123 -16.17 7.09 6.23
CA ALA A 123 -17.60 7.17 5.90
C ALA A 123 -18.06 8.62 6.11
N GLY A 124 -17.65 9.50 5.21
CA GLY A 124 -18.26 10.80 5.05
C GLY A 124 -19.76 10.64 4.79
N GLY A 125 -20.57 11.18 5.69
CA GLY A 125 -21.94 11.59 5.39
C GLY A 125 -23.03 10.53 5.50
N GLY A 126 -23.05 9.75 6.58
CA GLY A 126 -24.34 9.28 7.08
C GLY A 126 -25.15 10.48 7.54
N VAL A 127 -26.10 10.97 6.72
CA VAL A 127 -27.05 12.00 7.16
C VAL A 127 -27.91 11.39 8.28
N GLN A 128 -27.52 11.65 9.52
CA GLN A 128 -28.38 11.36 10.66
C GLN A 128 -29.38 12.50 10.79
N VAL A 129 -30.56 12.33 10.18
CA VAL A 129 -31.67 13.26 10.40
C VAL A 129 -32.19 13.04 11.81
N VAL A 130 -31.78 13.90 12.74
CA VAL A 130 -32.34 13.95 14.10
C VAL A 130 -33.66 14.70 14.04
N PHE A 131 -34.78 13.98 14.08
CA PHE A 131 -36.10 14.61 14.25
C PHE A 131 -36.33 14.87 15.75
N ASN A 132 -36.20 16.13 16.17
CA ASN A 132 -36.67 16.56 17.49
C ASN A 132 -38.20 16.70 17.44
N LEU A 133 -38.91 15.61 17.74
CA LEU A 133 -40.36 15.63 17.89
C LEU A 133 -40.72 16.18 19.27
N ALA A 134 -40.83 17.50 19.39
CA ALA A 134 -41.30 18.19 20.61
C ALA A 134 -42.81 17.98 20.90
N GLY A 135 -43.39 16.85 20.49
CA GLY A 135 -44.83 16.62 20.60
C GLY A 135 -45.29 15.17 20.41
N GLY A 136 -44.38 14.19 20.55
CA GLY A 136 -44.71 12.77 20.40
C GLY A 136 -45.07 12.35 18.97
N ILE A 137 -44.75 11.10 18.60
CA ILE A 137 -45.14 10.56 17.30
C ILE A 137 -46.64 10.20 17.38
N ARG A 138 -47.49 11.00 16.75
CA ARG A 138 -48.93 10.75 16.68
C ARG A 138 -49.17 9.47 15.85
N GLY A 139 -49.47 8.36 16.53
CA GLY A 139 -49.76 7.07 15.90
C GLY A 139 -49.09 5.85 16.55
N LEU A 140 -48.14 6.03 17.47
CA LEU A 140 -47.45 4.92 18.16
C LEU A 140 -47.97 4.62 19.59
N SER A 141 -49.14 5.14 19.96
CA SER A 141 -49.71 5.00 21.31
C SER A 141 -50.07 3.57 21.75
N HIS A 142 -49.92 2.57 20.89
CA HIS A 142 -50.29 1.18 21.14
C HIS A 142 -49.10 0.22 21.18
N VAL A 143 -47.87 0.73 21.08
CA VAL A 143 -46.65 -0.09 21.21
C VAL A 143 -45.91 0.30 22.48
N VAL A 144 -46.54 0.06 23.62
CA VAL A 144 -45.85 -0.05 24.92
C VAL A 144 -45.96 -1.51 25.33
N PRO A 145 -44.85 -2.28 25.38
CA PRO A 145 -44.91 -3.62 25.94
C PRO A 145 -45.30 -3.52 27.42
N ALA A 146 -46.30 -4.31 27.83
CA ALA A 146 -46.75 -4.39 29.21
C ALA A 146 -45.57 -4.75 30.13
N VAL A 147 -45.20 -3.82 31.01
CA VAL A 147 -44.31 -4.10 32.13
C VAL A 147 -45.07 -5.04 33.06
N GLN A 148 -44.66 -6.31 33.12
CA GLN A 148 -45.12 -7.23 34.15
C GLN A 148 -44.49 -6.80 35.48
N VAL A 149 -45.31 -6.32 36.39
CA VAL A 149 -44.93 -6.13 37.79
C VAL A 149 -44.77 -7.52 38.40
N VAL A 150 -43.53 -7.86 38.74
CA VAL A 150 -43.20 -9.03 39.56
C VAL A 150 -43.85 -8.81 40.93
N LYS A 151 -44.64 -9.79 41.37
CA LYS A 151 -45.29 -9.82 42.67
C LYS A 151 -44.28 -10.44 43.65
N ASP A 152 -43.73 -9.65 44.55
CA ASP A 152 -42.99 -10.18 45.70
C ASP A 152 -43.98 -10.80 46.70
N ASP A 153 -43.60 -11.95 47.25
CA ASP A 153 -44.31 -12.72 48.29
C ASP A 153 -44.46 -11.97 49.62
#